data_AF-A0A349E213-F1
#
_entry.id   AF-A0A349E213-F1
#
_cell.length_a   1.000
_cell.length_b   1.000
_cell.length_c   1.000
_cell.angle_alpha   90.00
_cell.angle_beta   90.00
_cell.angle_gamma   90.00
#
_symmetry.space_group_name_H-M   'P 1'
#
loop_
_entity.id
_entity.type
_entity.pdbx_description
1 polymer ?
#
loop_
_entity_poly.entity_id
_entity_poly.type
_entity_poly.pdbx_seq_one_letter_code
_entity_poly.pdbx_strand_id
1 'polypeptide(L)'
;MTLEQIKEALKAFKTVACKMYHEKVALDTITGLPETQSSPDGITFTRVSLCAARHHRIGCAHTKANSQFNRLLDQLPREEFAALQTQFNELINQIYFLDHQKGDAEKQLAMLLLAPSPDQVTIQQQNTAIEQLEVRHDQLIHQLSILRDEILTQLDQLILSETS
;
A
#
# COMPACT_ATOMS: atom_id res chain seq x y z
N MET A 1 22.08 16.07 -5.29
CA MET A 1 22.41 14.93 -6.17
C MET A 1 22.36 15.44 -7.60
N THR A 2 23.10 14.85 -8.55
CA THR A 2 22.87 15.15 -9.98
C THR A 2 21.53 14.58 -10.44
N LEU A 3 21.00 15.04 -11.58
CA LEU A 3 19.73 14.52 -12.11
C LEU A 3 19.81 13.01 -12.39
N GLU A 4 20.95 12.51 -12.89
CA GLU A 4 21.18 11.08 -13.12
C GLU A 4 21.18 10.29 -11.81
N GLN A 5 21.81 10.84 -10.76
CA GLN A 5 21.80 10.21 -9.43
C GLN A 5 20.38 10.14 -8.85
N ILE A 6 19.57 11.20 -9.05
CA ILE A 6 18.16 11.21 -8.62
C ILE A 6 17.36 10.17 -9.40
N LYS A 7 17.55 10.08 -10.73
CA LYS A 7 16.92 9.08 -11.60
C LYS A 7 17.20 7.66 -11.12
N GLU A 8 18.47 7.33 -10.89
CA GLU A 8 18.84 5.99 -10.43
C GLU A 8 18.29 5.67 -9.04
N ALA A 9 18.23 6.66 -8.14
CA ALA A 9 17.58 6.50 -6.84
C ALA A 9 16.07 6.27 -6.97
N LEU A 10 15.38 6.98 -7.87
CA LEU A 10 13.94 6.81 -8.14
C LEU A 10 13.63 5.42 -8.73
N LYS A 11 14.48 4.92 -9.63
CA LYS A 11 14.35 3.56 -10.22
C LYS A 11 14.45 2.43 -9.20
N ALA A 12 15.14 2.66 -8.08
CA ALA A 12 15.25 1.65 -7.03
C ALA A 12 13.90 1.35 -6.34
N PHE A 13 12.93 2.27 -6.43
CA PHE A 13 11.61 2.09 -5.85
C PHE A 13 10.73 1.17 -6.70
N LYS A 14 9.98 0.31 -6.00
CA LYS A 14 9.15 -0.73 -6.60
C LYS A 14 7.67 -0.52 -6.24
N THR A 15 6.82 -0.77 -7.22
CA THR A 15 5.38 -0.94 -7.05
C THR A 15 5.11 -2.44 -6.93
N VAL A 16 4.40 -2.85 -5.88
CA VAL A 16 4.09 -4.27 -5.63
C VAL A 16 2.66 -4.37 -5.14
N ALA A 17 1.85 -5.13 -5.89
CA ALA A 17 0.46 -5.44 -5.56
C ALA A 17 0.41 -6.50 -4.45
N CYS A 18 0.63 -6.07 -3.19
CA CYS A 18 0.61 -6.97 -2.04
C CYS A 18 -0.80 -7.30 -1.53
N LYS A 19 -1.84 -6.71 -2.14
CA LYS A 19 -3.25 -6.82 -1.73
C LYS A 19 -3.48 -6.47 -0.26
N MET A 20 -2.62 -5.65 0.35
CA MET A 20 -2.68 -5.32 1.78
C MET A 20 -2.70 -6.59 2.65
N TYR A 21 -1.92 -7.62 2.29
CA TYR A 21 -1.91 -8.91 3.00
C TYR A 21 -1.56 -8.80 4.49
N HIS A 22 -0.85 -7.75 4.89
CA HIS A 22 -0.52 -7.49 6.29
C HIS A 22 -1.71 -7.06 7.16
N GLU A 23 -2.84 -6.72 6.55
CA GLU A 23 -4.09 -6.46 7.25
C GLU A 23 -4.86 -7.74 7.58
N LYS A 24 -4.47 -8.87 6.98
CA LYS A 24 -5.11 -10.16 7.19
C LYS A 24 -4.99 -10.61 8.64
N VAL A 25 -6.11 -11.05 9.22
CA VAL A 25 -6.12 -11.69 10.53
C VAL A 25 -5.54 -13.11 10.42
N ALA A 26 -4.60 -13.44 11.32
CA ALA A 26 -4.03 -14.77 11.42
C ALA A 26 -5.08 -15.76 11.92
N LEU A 27 -5.08 -16.97 11.37
CA LEU A 27 -5.96 -18.05 11.77
C LEU A 27 -5.12 -19.17 12.38
N ASP A 28 -5.59 -19.72 13.49
CA ASP A 28 -4.99 -20.90 14.11
C ASP A 28 -5.11 -22.09 13.15
N THR A 29 -3.99 -22.78 12.91
CA THR A 29 -3.90 -23.81 11.86
C THR A 29 -4.64 -25.10 12.20
N ILE A 30 -4.99 -25.31 13.47
CA ILE A 30 -5.68 -26.50 13.94
C ILE A 30 -7.20 -26.29 13.92
N THR A 31 -7.65 -25.14 14.43
CA THR A 31 -9.07 -24.83 14.62
C THR A 31 -9.67 -24.04 13.47
N GLY A 32 -8.85 -23.35 12.67
CA GLY A 32 -9.29 -22.44 11.62
C GLY A 32 -9.92 -21.14 12.15
N LEU A 33 -9.85 -20.90 13.46
CA LEU A 33 -10.42 -19.72 14.10
C LEU A 33 -9.39 -18.57 14.16
N PRO A 34 -9.85 -17.31 14.20
CA PRO A 34 -8.97 -16.16 14.38
C PRO A 34 -8.09 -16.26 15.62
N GLU A 35 -6.80 -16.02 15.45
CA GLU A 35 -5.86 -15.87 16.56
C GLU A 35 -6.12 -14.56 17.29
N THR A 36 -6.18 -14.63 18.62
CA THR A 36 -6.46 -13.47 19.46
C THR A 36 -5.40 -13.29 20.55
N GLN A 37 -5.25 -12.05 20.99
CA GLN A 37 -4.41 -11.67 22.11
C GLN A 37 -5.26 -10.91 23.12
N SER A 38 -5.07 -11.21 24.40
CA SER A 38 -5.68 -10.43 25.48
C SER A 38 -4.88 -9.15 25.70
N SER A 39 -5.56 -8.01 25.69
CA SER A 39 -5.04 -6.72 26.09
C SER A 39 -5.89 -6.12 27.22
N PRO A 40 -5.39 -5.11 27.95
CA PRO A 40 -6.19 -4.41 28.96
C PRO A 40 -7.50 -3.81 28.41
N ASP A 41 -7.54 -3.52 27.11
CA ASP A 41 -8.69 -2.93 26.42
C ASP A 41 -9.61 -3.98 25.76
N GLY A 42 -9.32 -5.27 25.94
CA GLY A 42 -10.15 -6.38 25.45
C GLY A 42 -9.38 -7.37 24.58
N ILE A 43 -10.07 -7.94 23.59
CA ILE A 43 -9.50 -8.93 22.67
C ILE A 43 -9.02 -8.21 21.41
N THR A 44 -7.75 -8.38 21.06
CA THR A 44 -7.20 -7.94 19.78
C THR A 44 -6.93 -9.15 18.88
N PHE A 45 -7.03 -8.96 17.57
CA PHE A 45 -6.74 -10.00 16.60
C PHE A 45 -5.26 -9.95 16.19
N THR A 46 -4.59 -11.10 16.15
CA THR A 46 -3.25 -11.20 15.59
C THR A 46 -3.34 -11.00 14.09
N ARG A 47 -2.44 -10.17 13.53
CA ARG A 47 -2.34 -9.95 12.07
C ARG A 47 -1.11 -10.65 11.50
N VAL A 48 -1.17 -10.94 10.20
CA VAL A 48 0.00 -11.43 9.47
C VAL A 48 1.11 -10.36 9.48
N SER A 49 2.35 -10.80 9.64
CA SER A 49 3.52 -9.91 9.70
C SER A 49 3.68 -9.06 8.43
N LEU A 50 4.18 -7.84 8.60
CA LEU A 50 4.54 -6.93 7.51
C LEU A 50 5.61 -7.51 6.59
N CYS A 51 5.57 -7.14 5.30
CA CYS A 51 6.56 -7.60 4.32
C CYS A 51 7.98 -7.10 4.64
N ALA A 52 8.99 -7.98 4.57
CA ALA A 52 10.40 -7.64 4.85
C ALA A 52 10.99 -6.57 3.89
N ALA A 53 10.63 -6.63 2.60
CA ALA A 53 11.19 -5.75 1.57
C ALA A 53 10.44 -4.42 1.38
N ARG A 54 9.75 -3.93 2.42
CA ARG A 54 8.88 -2.74 2.33
C ARG A 54 9.64 -1.40 2.18
N HIS A 55 10.91 -1.36 2.53
CA HIS A 55 11.74 -0.14 2.53
C HIS A 55 11.94 0.49 1.14
N HIS A 56 11.73 -0.27 0.05
CA HIS A 56 11.74 0.25 -1.33
C HIS A 56 10.37 0.19 -2.02
N ARG A 57 9.29 -0.16 -1.30
CA ARG A 57 7.96 -0.33 -1.88
C ARG A 57 7.10 0.89 -1.64
N ILE A 58 6.93 1.73 -2.66
CA ILE A 58 6.11 2.96 -2.57
C ILE A 58 4.61 2.67 -2.50
N GLY A 59 4.18 1.46 -2.86
CA GLY A 59 2.79 1.03 -2.69
C GLY A 59 2.39 0.67 -1.26
N CYS A 60 3.30 0.77 -0.29
CA CYS A 60 3.02 0.39 1.10
C CYS A 60 2.95 1.64 1.98
N ALA A 61 1.74 1.92 2.47
CA ALA A 61 1.42 3.03 3.36
C ALA A 61 2.29 3.07 4.64
N HIS A 62 2.69 1.91 5.14
CA HIS A 62 3.42 1.75 6.41
C HIS A 62 4.96 1.83 6.27
N THR A 63 5.46 2.69 5.38
CA THR A 63 6.89 2.75 5.07
C THR A 63 7.41 4.17 4.95
N LYS A 64 8.73 4.32 5.18
CA LYS A 64 9.46 5.55 4.85
C LYS A 64 9.75 5.68 3.34
N ALA A 65 9.35 4.71 2.51
CA ALA A 65 9.64 4.73 1.08
C ALA A 65 8.96 5.94 0.41
N ASN A 66 7.72 6.25 0.80
CA ASN A 66 6.96 7.37 0.23
C ASN A 66 7.60 8.73 0.55
N SER A 67 8.07 8.91 1.78
CA SER A 67 8.77 10.14 2.18
C SER A 67 10.19 10.23 1.62
N GLN A 68 10.85 9.09 1.35
CA GLN A 68 12.11 9.07 0.61
C GLN A 68 11.90 9.42 -0.87
N PHE A 69 10.86 8.89 -1.50
CA PHE A 69 10.49 9.20 -2.87
C PHE A 69 10.17 10.69 -3.04
N ASN A 70 9.31 11.26 -2.17
CA ASN A 70 9.01 12.69 -2.18
C ASN A 70 10.25 13.56 -1.99
N ARG A 71 11.17 13.21 -1.09
CA ARG A 71 12.43 13.95 -0.91
C ARG A 71 13.34 13.95 -2.14
N LEU A 72 13.20 12.97 -3.03
CA LEU A 72 13.89 12.97 -4.32
C LEU A 72 13.18 13.91 -5.30
N LEU A 73 11.84 13.92 -5.33
CA LEU A 73 11.07 14.87 -6.14
C LEU A 73 11.28 16.33 -5.71
N ASP A 74 11.43 16.59 -4.41
CA ASP A 74 11.71 17.93 -3.88
C ASP A 74 13.05 18.51 -4.34
N GLN A 75 13.95 17.67 -4.88
CA GLN A 75 15.24 18.09 -5.46
C GLN A 75 15.14 18.41 -6.96
N LEU A 76 13.97 18.20 -7.58
CA LEU A 76 13.73 18.47 -9.01
C LEU A 76 13.08 19.85 -9.21
N PRO A 77 13.14 20.42 -10.43
CA PRO A 77 12.47 21.68 -10.75
C PRO A 77 10.97 21.62 -10.45
N ARG A 78 10.51 22.47 -9.54
CA ARG A 78 9.12 22.43 -9.04
C ARG A 78 8.08 22.63 -10.14
N GLU A 79 8.37 23.50 -11.11
CA GLU A 79 7.43 23.85 -12.19
C GLU A 79 7.09 22.65 -13.08
N GLU A 80 8.04 21.72 -13.25
CA GLU A 80 7.87 20.54 -14.09
C GLU A 80 7.27 19.34 -13.33
N PHE A 81 7.54 19.22 -12.03
CA PHE A 81 7.21 18.01 -11.25
C PHE A 81 6.08 18.19 -10.22
N ALA A 82 5.64 19.41 -9.92
CA ALA A 82 4.65 19.65 -8.86
C ALA A 82 3.32 18.92 -9.08
N ALA A 83 2.85 18.85 -10.34
CA ALA A 83 1.61 18.14 -10.66
C ALA A 83 1.74 16.62 -10.44
N LEU A 84 2.84 16.03 -10.91
CA LEU A 84 3.13 14.60 -10.74
C LEU A 84 3.31 14.24 -9.26
N GLN A 85 3.99 15.10 -8.49
CA GLN A 85 4.15 14.91 -7.04
C GLN A 85 2.80 15.00 -6.31
N THR A 86 1.91 15.89 -6.73
CA THR A 86 0.56 16.00 -6.16
C THR A 86 -0.25 14.73 -6.41
N GLN A 87 -0.27 14.25 -7.65
CA GLN A 87 -0.93 12.99 -8.02
C GLN A 87 -0.34 11.79 -7.26
N PHE A 88 0.98 11.76 -7.07
CA PHE A 88 1.65 10.73 -6.29
C PHE A 88 1.11 10.70 -4.86
N ASN A 89 1.08 11.86 -4.19
CA ASN A 89 0.57 11.97 -2.83
C ASN A 89 -0.91 11.60 -2.72
N GLU A 90 -1.72 11.95 -3.70
CA GLU A 90 -3.13 11.55 -3.75
C GLU A 90 -3.30 10.03 -3.86
N LEU A 91 -2.54 9.36 -4.73
CA LEU A 91 -2.55 7.90 -4.85
C LEU A 91 -2.09 7.23 -3.56
N ILE A 92 -1.02 7.73 -2.93
CA ILE A 92 -0.54 7.21 -1.64
C ILE A 92 -1.61 7.34 -0.56
N ASN A 93 -2.30 8.48 -0.49
CA ASN A 93 -3.39 8.67 0.48
C ASN A 93 -4.56 7.72 0.22
N GLN A 94 -4.94 7.51 -1.05
CA GLN A 94 -5.97 6.53 -1.39
C GLN A 94 -5.59 5.11 -0.98
N ILE A 95 -4.34 4.70 -1.19
CA ILE A 95 -3.82 3.40 -0.73
C ILE A 95 -3.88 3.31 0.79
N TYR A 96 -3.48 4.36 1.51
CA TYR A 96 -3.56 4.42 2.97
C TYR A 96 -5.01 4.24 3.46
N PHE A 97 -5.98 4.94 2.88
CA PHE A 97 -7.39 4.78 3.27
C PHE A 97 -7.90 3.37 3.01
N LEU A 98 -7.51 2.77 1.87
CA LEU A 98 -7.93 1.43 1.49
C LEU A 98 -7.36 0.35 2.43
N ASP A 99 -6.14 0.57 2.92
CA ASP A 99 -5.47 -0.29 3.89
C ASP A 99 -6.25 -0.36 5.22
N HIS A 100 -6.67 0.80 5.75
CA HIS A 100 -7.56 0.86 6.92
C HIS A 100 -8.91 0.18 6.67
N GLN A 101 -9.53 0.43 5.51
CA GLN A 101 -10.80 -0.21 5.13
C GLN A 101 -10.69 -1.72 5.10
N LYS A 102 -9.59 -2.27 4.59
CA LYS A 102 -9.34 -3.72 4.61
C LYS A 102 -9.12 -4.21 6.04
N GLY A 103 -8.32 -3.49 6.83
CA GLY A 103 -8.10 -3.83 8.24
C GLY A 103 -9.41 -3.93 9.05
N ASP A 104 -10.34 -3.02 8.82
CA ASP A 104 -11.67 -3.04 9.42
C ASP A 104 -12.52 -4.22 8.90
N ALA A 105 -12.48 -4.47 7.59
CA ALA A 105 -13.23 -5.58 6.99
C ALA A 105 -12.73 -6.96 7.46
N GLU A 106 -11.42 -7.14 7.58
CA GLU A 106 -10.77 -8.35 8.13
C GLU A 106 -11.12 -8.55 9.61
N LYS A 107 -11.15 -7.47 10.40
CA LYS A 107 -11.60 -7.52 11.79
C LYS A 107 -13.07 -7.95 11.90
N GLN A 108 -13.95 -7.41 11.06
CA GLN A 108 -15.36 -7.80 11.03
C GLN A 108 -15.53 -9.27 10.65
N LEU A 109 -14.78 -9.75 9.65
CA LEU A 109 -14.77 -11.16 9.27
C LEU A 109 -14.34 -12.05 10.44
N ALA A 110 -13.27 -11.69 11.15
CA ALA A 110 -12.80 -12.43 12.31
C ALA A 110 -13.87 -12.51 13.43
N MET A 111 -14.59 -11.41 13.69
CA MET A 111 -15.70 -11.42 14.64
C MET A 111 -16.84 -12.35 14.23
N LEU A 112 -17.20 -12.39 12.94
CA LEU A 112 -18.22 -13.30 12.42
C LEU A 112 -17.82 -14.77 12.57
N LEU A 113 -16.54 -15.09 12.34
CA LEU A 113 -16.01 -16.45 12.47
C LEU A 113 -16.00 -16.94 13.92
N LEU A 114 -15.87 -16.04 14.91
CA LEU A 114 -15.94 -16.36 16.33
C LEU A 114 -17.37 -16.41 16.89
N ALA A 115 -18.39 -16.07 16.11
CA ALA A 115 -19.76 -16.09 16.58
C ALA A 115 -20.22 -17.54 16.90
N PRO A 116 -21.06 -17.76 17.94
CA PRO A 116 -21.54 -19.10 18.29
C PRO A 116 -22.32 -19.81 17.17
N SER A 117 -22.94 -19.04 16.27
CA SER A 117 -23.64 -19.54 15.08
C SER A 117 -23.28 -18.66 13.88
N PRO A 118 -22.14 -18.93 13.21
CA PRO A 118 -21.66 -18.10 12.12
C PRO A 118 -22.61 -18.14 10.92
N ASP A 119 -23.13 -16.98 10.52
CA ASP A 119 -23.94 -16.85 9.31
C ASP A 119 -23.06 -16.88 8.06
N GLN A 120 -23.15 -17.99 7.33
CA GLN A 120 -22.37 -18.24 6.12
C GLN A 120 -22.66 -17.22 5.02
N VAL A 121 -23.88 -16.68 4.94
CA VAL A 121 -24.22 -15.68 3.93
C VAL A 121 -23.49 -14.37 4.24
N THR A 122 -23.56 -13.91 5.49
CA THR A 122 -22.84 -12.70 5.93
C THR A 122 -21.32 -12.87 5.80
N ILE A 123 -20.78 -14.04 6.15
CA ILE A 123 -19.34 -14.35 5.96
C ILE A 123 -18.95 -14.26 4.48
N GLN A 124 -19.74 -14.86 3.59
CA GLN A 124 -19.44 -14.81 2.16
C GLN A 124 -19.51 -13.38 1.61
N GLN A 125 -20.48 -12.58 2.06
CA GLN A 125 -20.57 -11.16 1.70
C GLN A 125 -19.34 -10.38 2.15
N GLN A 126 -18.86 -10.65 3.37
CA GLN A 126 -17.67 -9.99 3.91
C GLN A 126 -16.40 -10.38 3.14
N ASN A 127 -16.23 -11.66 2.78
CA ASN A 127 -15.14 -12.10 1.93
C ASN A 127 -15.15 -11.40 0.56
N THR A 128 -16.33 -11.32 -0.08
CA THR A 128 -16.47 -10.59 -1.35
C THR A 128 -16.10 -9.11 -1.20
N ALA A 129 -16.47 -8.46 -0.08
CA ALA A 129 -16.09 -7.07 0.18
C ALA A 129 -14.55 -6.92 0.32
N ILE A 130 -13.88 -7.84 1.01
CA ILE A 130 -12.42 -7.86 1.11
C ILE A 130 -11.79 -8.03 -0.28
N GLU A 131 -12.26 -8.98 -1.09
CA GLU A 131 -11.77 -9.19 -2.45
C GLU A 131 -11.90 -7.93 -3.32
N GLN A 132 -13.01 -7.20 -3.20
CA GLN A 132 -13.20 -5.93 -3.90
C GLN A 132 -12.17 -4.86 -3.48
N LEU A 133 -11.84 -4.79 -2.19
CA LEU A 133 -10.78 -3.90 -1.69
C LEU A 133 -9.40 -4.31 -2.25
N GLU A 134 -9.12 -5.61 -2.34
CA GLU A 134 -7.88 -6.11 -2.95
C GLU A 134 -7.77 -5.76 -4.44
N VAL A 135 -8.85 -5.91 -5.20
CA VAL A 135 -8.89 -5.50 -6.62
C VAL A 135 -8.66 -3.99 -6.77
N ARG A 136 -9.30 -3.17 -5.93
CA ARG A 136 -9.09 -1.72 -5.94
C ARG A 136 -7.66 -1.34 -5.58
N HIS A 137 -7.04 -2.06 -4.65
CA HIS A 137 -5.64 -1.86 -4.31
C HIS A 137 -4.75 -2.14 -5.51
N ASP A 138 -4.97 -3.25 -6.22
CA ASP A 138 -4.19 -3.61 -7.40
C ASP A 138 -4.30 -2.54 -8.51
N GLN A 139 -5.49 -1.94 -8.67
CA GLN A 139 -5.70 -0.80 -9.58
C GLN A 139 -4.88 0.43 -9.16
N LEU A 140 -4.91 0.81 -7.88
CA LEU A 140 -4.14 1.96 -7.38
C LEU A 140 -2.62 1.72 -7.49
N ILE A 141 -2.15 0.50 -7.24
CA ILE A 141 -0.74 0.14 -7.43
C ILE A 141 -0.34 0.21 -8.90
N HIS A 142 -1.22 -0.18 -9.80
CA HIS A 142 -0.97 -0.06 -11.24
C HIS A 142 -0.87 1.41 -11.66
N GLN A 143 -1.80 2.27 -11.21
CA GLN A 143 -1.73 3.72 -11.44
C GLN A 143 -0.45 4.34 -10.87
N LEU A 144 -0.04 3.93 -9.66
CA LEU A 144 1.21 4.38 -9.05
C LEU A 144 2.44 3.96 -9.86
N SER A 145 2.40 2.79 -10.50
CA SER A 145 3.46 2.33 -11.40
C SER A 145 3.56 3.18 -12.66
N ILE A 146 2.42 3.49 -13.28
CA ILE A 146 2.36 4.37 -14.46
C ILE A 146 2.93 5.73 -14.09
N LEU A 147 2.47 6.33 -12.99
CA LEU A 147 2.92 7.64 -12.55
C LEU A 147 4.43 7.69 -12.25
N ARG A 148 4.98 6.62 -11.64
CA ARG A 148 6.43 6.51 -11.43
C ARG A 148 7.18 6.55 -12.77
N ASP A 149 6.68 5.82 -13.77
CA ASP A 149 7.32 5.73 -15.07
C ASP A 149 7.19 7.05 -15.86
N GLU A 150 6.09 7.79 -15.68
CA GLU A 150 5.91 9.16 -16.18
C GLU A 150 6.93 10.14 -15.56
N ILE A 151 7.12 10.10 -14.23
CA ILE A 151 8.13 10.89 -13.53
C ILE A 151 9.54 10.61 -14.08
N LEU A 152 9.88 9.33 -14.28
CA LEU A 152 11.17 8.95 -14.84
C LEU A 152 11.35 9.44 -16.28
N THR A 153 10.27 9.42 -17.08
CA THR A 153 10.28 9.91 -18.46
C THR A 153 10.47 11.42 -18.52
N GLN A 154 9.78 12.18 -17.65
CA GLN A 154 9.95 13.64 -17.54
C GLN A 154 11.38 13.99 -17.13
N LEU A 155 11.97 13.24 -16.20
CA LEU A 155 13.36 13.45 -15.77
C LEU A 155 14.36 13.19 -16.90
N ASP A 156 14.08 12.23 -17.78
CA ASP A 156 14.92 11.97 -18.96
C ASP A 156 14.91 13.13 -19.96
N GLN A 157 13.75 13.75 -20.16
CA GLN A 157 13.63 14.93 -21.01
C GLN A 157 14.42 16.11 -20.42
N LEU A 158 14.33 16.31 -19.10
CA LEU A 158 15.08 17.35 -18.41
C LEU A 158 16.61 17.16 -18.56
N ILE A 159 17.12 15.95 -18.32
CA ILE A 159 18.55 15.63 -18.49
C ILE A 159 19.03 15.89 -19.93
N LEU A 160 18.24 15.51 -20.93
CA LEU A 160 18.57 15.77 -22.33
C LEU A 160 18.60 17.27 -22.65
N SER A 161 17.69 18.04 -22.05
CA SER A 161 17.62 19.50 -22.26
C SER A 161 18.79 20.26 -21.63
N GLU A 162 19.36 19.78 -20.52
CA GLU A 162 20.52 20.39 -19.86
C GLU A 162 21.86 20.04 -20.54
N THR A 163 21.87 18.98 -21.35
CA THR A 163 23.08 18.49 -22.06
C THR A 163 23.13 18.90 -23.53
N SER A 164 22.08 19.55 -24.04
CA SER A 164 21.97 20.08 -25.41
C SER A 164 22.39 21.53 -25.49
#